data_AF-X1BG29-F1
#
_entry.id   AF-X1BG29-F1
#
_cell.length_a   1.000
_cell.length_b   1.000
_cell.length_c   1.000
_cell.angle_alpha   90.00
_cell.angle_beta   90.00
_cell.angle_gamma   90.00
#
_symmetry.space_group_name_H-M   'P 1'
#
loop_
_entity.id
_entity.type
_entity.pdbx_description
1 polymer ?
#
loop_
_entity_poly.entity_id
_entity_poly.type
_entity_poly.pdbx_seq_one_letter_code
_entity_poly.pdbx_strand_id
1 'polypeptide(L)'
;PILTVIGHPITINATDVDQKIGIGDYWFESSFIGWTDNGTTRTFNLVADTQLGYGLWAYHTFYANQFVSFEVQPTGVVTYDNSHIGIIEGNETSTVKVIGHLVTINATDVDQKVGLGNYWYENSFIGWIEPGTTRTFNLIVNRLKKYELWAYYTHRFASFEVQPTGVITYDNSHIGIIEGNETSTVKVIGYPVTINATDVDQKIGLGEYWYTYSFIGWTEAGTTRTFNLIVNGQKKYELWAYYTHRFASFEVQPTGVVTYDNSHIDIIEGNETSTVKVIGHPV
;
A
#
# COMPACT_ATOMS: atom_id res chain seq x y z
N PRO A 1 16.77 36.54 37.43
CA PRO A 1 16.71 35.08 37.19
C PRO A 1 16.50 34.80 35.70
N ILE A 2 17.45 34.11 35.05
CA ILE A 2 17.26 33.62 33.69
C ILE A 2 16.45 32.32 33.81
N LEU A 3 15.29 32.27 33.17
CA LEU A 3 14.52 31.05 33.06
C LEU A 3 15.21 30.15 32.04
N THR A 4 15.63 28.95 32.44
CA THR A 4 16.22 27.95 31.52
C THR A 4 15.24 26.79 31.37
N VAL A 5 14.80 26.54 30.15
CA VAL A 5 14.04 25.33 29.81
C VAL A 5 15.04 24.19 29.61
N ILE A 6 14.88 23.10 30.34
CA ILE A 6 15.73 21.92 30.25
C ILE A 6 15.05 20.91 29.33
N GLY A 7 15.73 20.52 28.25
CA GLY A 7 15.34 19.39 27.41
C GLY A 7 16.07 18.12 27.84
N HIS A 8 15.37 17.01 27.81
CA HIS A 8 15.89 15.67 28.06
C HIS A 8 16.16 14.96 26.73
N PRO A 9 17.34 14.33 26.56
CA PRO A 9 17.66 13.61 25.34
C PRO A 9 16.87 12.31 25.25
N ILE A 10 15.87 12.27 24.36
CA ILE A 10 15.05 11.10 24.08
C ILE A 10 15.36 10.60 22.68
N THR A 11 15.72 9.32 22.56
CA THR A 11 16.02 8.70 21.27
C THR A 11 14.79 7.99 20.72
N ILE A 12 14.40 8.34 19.49
CA ILE A 12 13.47 7.52 18.72
C ILE A 12 14.29 6.54 17.91
N ASN A 13 13.99 5.26 18.09
CA ASN A 13 14.61 4.18 17.36
C ASN A 13 13.61 3.61 16.35
N ALA A 14 13.90 3.85 15.07
CA ALA A 14 13.16 3.36 13.91
C ALA A 14 13.99 2.33 13.10
N THR A 15 14.97 1.66 13.72
CA THR A 15 15.83 0.68 13.02
C THR A 15 15.09 -0.58 12.61
N ASP A 16 13.93 -0.81 13.22
CA ASP A 16 13.10 -1.99 13.03
C ASP A 16 11.87 -1.71 12.17
N VAL A 17 11.81 -0.58 11.45
CA VAL A 17 10.61 -0.19 10.68
C VAL A 17 10.98 0.38 9.32
N ASP A 18 10.14 0.12 8.32
CA ASP A 18 10.32 0.64 6.96
C ASP A 18 9.67 2.02 6.77
N GLN A 19 8.92 2.51 7.77
CA GLN A 19 8.31 3.84 7.78
C GLN A 19 9.21 4.89 8.42
N LYS A 20 9.10 6.13 7.96
CA LYS A 20 9.61 7.28 8.71
C LYS A 20 8.73 7.54 9.92
N ILE A 21 9.36 7.86 11.05
CA ILE A 21 8.69 8.12 12.32
C ILE A 21 8.85 9.59 12.71
N GLY A 22 7.74 10.31 12.77
CA GLY A 22 7.68 11.71 13.17
C GLY A 22 7.33 11.86 14.65
N ILE A 23 7.87 12.88 15.30
CA ILE A 23 7.40 13.33 16.62
C ILE A 23 6.70 14.68 16.47
N GLY A 24 5.51 14.84 17.04
CA GLY A 24 4.81 16.12 17.04
C GLY A 24 3.40 16.07 17.63
N ASP A 25 2.69 17.18 17.46
CA ASP A 25 1.27 17.36 17.83
C ASP A 25 0.37 17.53 16.58
N TYR A 26 -0.89 17.11 16.73
CA TYR A 26 -1.89 16.69 15.75
C TYR A 26 -2.31 17.71 14.68
N TRP A 27 -2.11 19.01 14.89
CA TRP A 27 -2.86 19.98 14.10
C TRP A 27 -2.23 20.41 12.77
N PHE A 28 -0.90 20.39 12.62
CA PHE A 28 -0.23 20.82 11.38
C PHE A 28 1.12 20.12 11.17
N GLU A 29 1.56 19.96 9.92
CA GLU A 29 2.93 19.49 9.61
C GLU A 29 4.01 20.40 10.24
N SER A 30 3.70 21.68 10.44
CA SER A 30 4.54 22.64 11.17
C SER A 30 4.62 22.40 12.69
N SER A 31 3.79 21.51 13.24
CA SER A 31 3.82 21.09 14.65
C SER A 31 4.72 19.87 14.89
N PHE A 32 5.36 19.35 13.84
CA PHE A 32 6.37 18.31 13.98
C PHE A 32 7.68 18.89 14.50
N ILE A 33 8.21 18.24 15.52
CA ILE A 33 9.55 18.51 16.06
C ILE A 33 10.60 17.95 15.09
N GLY A 34 10.29 16.84 14.42
CA GLY A 34 11.10 16.31 13.33
C GLY A 34 10.83 14.83 13.05
N TRP A 35 11.60 14.30 12.10
CA TRP A 35 11.46 12.94 11.58
C TRP A 35 12.70 12.10 11.84
N THR A 36 12.48 10.82 12.11
CA THR A 36 13.48 9.76 12.11
C THR A 36 13.28 8.96 10.84
N ASP A 37 14.30 8.87 10.00
CA ASP A 37 14.23 8.10 8.77
C ASP A 37 14.13 6.59 9.09
N ASN A 38 13.50 5.84 8.19
CA ASN A 38 13.40 4.39 8.33
C ASN A 38 14.78 3.74 8.48
N GLY A 39 14.87 2.68 9.28
CA GLY A 39 16.15 2.02 9.54
C GLY A 39 17.16 2.82 10.38
N THR A 40 16.78 3.97 10.97
CA THR A 40 17.71 4.84 11.72
C THR A 40 17.23 5.15 13.14
N THR A 41 18.08 5.86 13.90
CA THR A 41 17.75 6.43 15.20
C THR A 41 17.97 7.94 15.18
N ARG A 42 17.14 8.71 15.90
CA ARG A 42 17.33 10.15 16.09
C ARG A 42 17.04 10.56 17.53
N THR A 43 17.92 11.37 18.11
CA THR A 43 17.74 11.93 19.45
C THR A 43 17.16 13.34 19.38
N PHE A 44 16.17 13.59 20.23
CA PHE A 44 15.49 14.87 20.38
C PHE A 44 15.65 15.34 21.83
N ASN A 45 15.82 16.65 22.02
CA ASN A 45 15.82 17.23 23.36
C ASN A 45 14.39 17.67 23.69
N LEU A 46 13.66 16.83 24.43
CA LEU A 46 12.23 16.99 24.73
C LEU A 46 12.01 17.55 26.13
N VAL A 47 10.99 18.39 26.30
CA VAL A 47 10.63 18.98 27.59
C VAL A 47 9.80 17.97 28.38
N ALA A 48 10.09 17.83 29.68
CA ALA A 48 9.32 16.95 30.56
C ALA A 48 7.97 17.58 30.99
N ASP A 49 7.05 16.74 31.49
CA ASP A 49 5.77 17.15 32.10
C ASP A 49 4.90 18.05 31.22
N THR A 50 4.94 17.85 29.90
CA THR A 50 4.05 18.54 28.97
C THR A 50 2.62 18.05 29.14
N GLN A 51 1.64 18.95 29.11
CA GLN A 51 0.22 18.63 29.33
C GLN A 51 -0.36 17.56 28.39
N LEU A 52 0.17 17.44 27.16
CA LEU A 52 -0.36 16.55 26.12
C LEU A 52 0.60 15.39 25.76
N GLY A 53 1.75 15.30 26.42
CA GLY A 53 2.82 14.38 26.02
C GLY A 53 3.31 14.61 24.57
N TYR A 54 3.90 13.57 24.00
CA TYR A 54 4.41 13.54 22.63
C TYR A 54 3.73 12.43 21.83
N GLY A 55 3.35 12.73 20.59
CA GLY A 55 2.84 11.74 19.64
C GLY A 55 3.91 11.22 18.71
N LEU A 56 3.86 9.91 18.42
CA LEU A 56 4.58 9.32 17.29
C LEU A 56 3.65 9.14 16.10
N TRP A 57 4.18 9.48 14.93
CA TRP A 57 3.43 9.55 13.69
C TRP A 57 4.15 8.81 12.59
N ALA A 58 3.38 8.21 11.69
CA ALA A 58 3.89 7.64 10.46
C ALA A 58 2.92 7.96 9.32
N TYR A 59 3.48 8.02 8.11
CA TYR A 59 2.70 8.18 6.89
C TYR A 59 2.21 6.82 6.41
N HIS A 60 0.89 6.64 6.38
CA HIS A 60 0.25 5.44 5.84
C HIS A 60 -0.73 5.75 4.70
N THR A 61 -1.09 7.02 4.51
CA THR A 61 -2.05 7.55 3.52
C THR A 61 -1.77 9.04 3.26
N PHE A 62 -2.71 9.80 2.68
CA PHE A 62 -2.64 11.25 2.43
C PHE A 62 -2.19 12.13 3.63
N TYR A 63 -2.23 11.60 4.86
CA TYR A 63 -1.83 12.29 6.08
C TYR A 63 -1.00 11.37 6.99
N ALA A 64 -0.07 11.97 7.74
CA ALA A 64 0.53 11.30 8.89
C ALA A 64 -0.57 11.02 9.93
N ASN A 65 -0.49 9.89 10.64
CA ASN A 65 -1.41 9.60 11.75
C ASN A 65 -0.64 9.25 13.01
N GLN A 66 -1.11 9.75 14.14
CA GLN A 66 -0.59 9.37 15.44
C GLN A 66 -0.93 7.90 15.69
N PHE A 67 0.07 7.07 15.90
CA PHE A 67 -0.16 5.66 16.24
C PHE A 67 0.14 5.37 17.71
N VAL A 68 0.89 6.25 18.39
CA VAL A 68 1.29 6.13 19.80
C VAL A 68 1.42 7.51 20.46
N SER A 69 1.22 7.57 21.77
CA SER A 69 1.67 8.67 22.63
C SER A 69 2.60 8.19 23.75
N PHE A 70 3.51 9.07 24.18
CA PHE A 70 4.36 8.87 25.36
C PHE A 70 4.60 10.21 26.08
N GLU A 71 4.97 10.12 27.35
CA GLU A 71 5.34 11.27 28.18
C GLU A 71 6.83 11.23 28.51
N VAL A 72 7.42 12.39 28.72
CA VAL A 72 8.79 12.52 29.22
C VAL A 72 8.72 12.97 30.67
N GLN A 73 9.28 12.18 31.56
CA GLN A 73 9.32 12.45 32.99
C GLN A 73 10.46 13.42 33.34
N PRO A 74 10.41 14.13 34.48
CA PRO A 74 11.46 15.06 34.90
C PRO A 74 12.83 14.41 35.10
N THR A 75 12.85 13.09 35.28
CA THR A 75 14.06 12.27 35.35
C THR A 75 14.70 12.01 33.98
N GLY A 76 14.05 12.40 32.89
CA GLY A 76 14.50 12.20 31.51
C GLY A 76 14.21 10.82 30.93
N VAL A 77 13.30 10.07 31.57
CA VAL A 77 12.81 8.79 31.04
C VAL A 77 11.43 8.96 30.41
N VAL A 78 11.07 8.06 29.51
CA VAL A 78 9.76 8.02 28.87
C VAL A 78 8.82 7.10 29.60
N THR A 79 7.54 7.43 29.63
CA THR A 79 6.47 6.55 30.10
C THR A 79 5.35 6.50 29.08
N TYR A 80 4.68 5.37 28.95
CA TYR A 80 3.52 5.23 28.06
C TYR A 80 2.54 4.19 28.58
N ASP A 81 1.29 4.28 28.12
CA ASP A 81 0.24 3.36 28.51
C ASP A 81 0.48 1.93 27.97
N ASN A 82 0.08 0.91 28.75
CA ASN A 82 0.25 -0.50 28.41
C ASN A 82 -0.47 -0.91 27.11
N SER A 83 -1.45 -0.14 26.64
CA SER A 83 -2.09 -0.39 25.34
C SER A 83 -1.14 -0.22 24.15
N HIS A 84 0.06 0.33 24.36
CA HIS A 84 1.13 0.44 23.36
C HIS A 84 2.12 -0.74 23.36
N ILE A 85 1.92 -1.75 24.21
CA ILE A 85 2.69 -3.00 24.16
C ILE A 85 2.52 -3.66 22.79
N GLY A 86 3.64 -4.08 22.19
CA GLY A 86 3.70 -4.61 20.82
C GLY A 86 3.69 -3.55 19.73
N ILE A 87 3.69 -2.26 20.10
CA ILE A 87 3.80 -1.11 19.17
C ILE A 87 5.10 -0.34 19.42
N ILE A 88 5.41 -0.08 20.70
CA ILE A 88 6.67 0.52 21.14
C ILE A 88 7.25 -0.20 22.35
N GLU A 89 8.56 -0.07 22.54
CA GLU A 89 9.30 -0.48 23.74
C GLU A 89 10.15 0.67 24.29
N GLY A 90 10.64 0.50 25.52
CA GLY A 90 11.52 1.45 26.19
C GLY A 90 10.88 2.25 27.32
N ASN A 91 9.77 1.76 27.90
CA ASN A 91 9.17 2.34 29.10
C ASN A 91 10.23 2.48 30.21
N GLU A 92 10.22 3.61 30.92
CA GLU A 92 11.19 3.97 31.95
C GLU A 92 12.65 4.07 31.45
N THR A 93 12.85 4.30 30.15
CA THR A 93 14.17 4.55 29.54
C THR A 93 14.22 5.89 28.80
N SER A 94 15.38 6.32 28.32
CA SER A 94 15.51 7.50 27.45
C SER A 94 15.36 7.18 25.95
N THR A 95 14.81 6.01 25.61
CA THR A 95 14.64 5.56 24.23
C THR A 95 13.21 5.07 24.03
N VAL A 96 12.58 5.48 22.93
CA VAL A 96 11.34 4.88 22.43
C VAL A 96 11.70 4.13 21.17
N LYS A 97 11.71 2.79 21.24
CA LYS A 97 11.90 1.96 20.03
C LYS A 97 10.53 1.60 19.47
N VAL A 98 10.35 1.89 18.19
CA VAL A 98 9.16 1.49 17.44
C VAL A 98 9.36 0.05 16.99
N ILE A 99 8.36 -0.79 17.27
CA ILE A 99 8.38 -2.21 16.95
C ILE A 99 7.79 -2.38 15.56
N GLY A 100 8.57 -2.95 14.65
CA GLY A 100 8.06 -3.42 13.38
C GLY A 100 7.62 -4.86 13.47
N HIS A 101 6.67 -5.21 12.61
CA HIS A 101 6.23 -6.58 12.41
C HIS A 101 6.50 -6.99 10.96
N LEU A 102 7.16 -8.13 10.79
CA LEU A 102 7.46 -8.67 9.47
C LEU A 102 6.17 -9.10 8.77
N VAL A 103 5.82 -8.40 7.70
CA VAL A 103 4.68 -8.72 6.84
C VAL A 103 5.16 -8.97 5.43
N THR A 104 4.83 -10.14 4.90
CA THR A 104 5.15 -10.51 3.51
C THR A 104 4.00 -10.18 2.60
N ILE A 105 4.25 -9.33 1.60
CA ILE A 105 3.33 -9.16 0.48
C ILE A 105 3.71 -10.16 -0.60
N ASN A 106 2.80 -11.08 -0.90
CA ASN A 106 2.96 -12.10 -1.90
C ASN A 106 2.20 -11.72 -3.17
N ALA A 107 2.94 -11.39 -4.22
CA ALA A 107 2.45 -11.06 -5.56
C ALA A 107 2.83 -12.13 -6.60
N THR A 108 3.06 -13.38 -6.18
CA THR A 108 3.46 -14.47 -7.09
C THR A 108 2.36 -14.85 -8.08
N ASP A 109 1.11 -14.49 -7.77
CA ASP A 109 -0.07 -14.85 -8.54
C ASP A 109 -0.50 -13.75 -9.52
N VAL A 110 0.21 -12.62 -9.61
CA VAL A 110 -0.22 -11.45 -10.40
C VAL A 110 0.87 -10.98 -11.36
N ASP A 111 0.44 -10.51 -12.53
CA ASP A 111 1.34 -9.99 -13.58
C ASP A 111 1.59 -8.47 -13.46
N GLN A 112 1.03 -7.84 -12.43
CA GLN A 112 1.12 -6.39 -12.20
C GLN A 112 2.04 -6.09 -11.02
N LYS A 113 2.72 -4.93 -11.06
CA LYS A 113 3.41 -4.41 -9.87
C LYS A 113 2.40 -4.08 -8.78
N VAL A 114 2.68 -4.54 -7.56
CA VAL A 114 1.91 -4.21 -6.37
C VAL A 114 2.72 -3.24 -5.53
N GLY A 115 2.09 -2.16 -5.07
CA GLY A 115 2.66 -1.16 -4.19
C GLY A 115 2.06 -1.27 -2.79
N LEU A 116 2.90 -1.10 -1.78
CA LEU A 116 2.45 -0.92 -0.40
C LEU A 116 2.47 0.57 -0.06
N GLY A 117 1.28 1.13 0.17
CA GLY A 117 1.09 2.57 0.35
C GLY A 117 0.84 3.32 -0.96
N ASN A 118 0.56 4.62 -0.86
CA ASN A 118 0.16 5.45 -2.00
C ASN A 118 1.37 6.11 -2.67
N TYR A 119 1.67 5.73 -3.91
CA TYR A 119 2.84 6.20 -4.64
C TYR A 119 2.80 7.69 -5.06
N TRP A 120 1.63 8.33 -5.11
CA TRP A 120 1.54 9.78 -5.35
C TRP A 120 2.00 10.61 -4.15
N TYR A 121 2.16 9.98 -2.99
CA TYR A 121 2.65 10.61 -1.77
C TYR A 121 3.89 9.85 -1.30
N GLU A 122 5.07 10.33 -1.69
CA GLU A 122 6.36 9.66 -1.46
C GLU A 122 6.58 9.21 -0.02
N ASN A 123 6.10 9.98 0.97
CA ASN A 123 6.25 9.64 2.38
C ASN A 123 5.33 8.50 2.83
N SER A 124 4.24 8.25 2.12
CA SER A 124 3.25 7.21 2.40
C SER A 124 3.49 5.93 1.60
N PHE A 125 4.43 5.96 0.64
CA PHE A 125 4.80 4.83 -0.18
C PHE A 125 6.00 4.09 0.40
N ILE A 126 5.80 2.83 0.73
CA ILE A 126 6.83 2.01 1.39
C ILE A 126 7.66 1.25 0.35
N GLY A 127 7.03 0.79 -0.73
CA GLY A 127 7.77 0.19 -1.83
C GLY A 127 6.94 -0.65 -2.78
N TRP A 128 7.56 -0.95 -3.92
CA TRP A 128 7.04 -1.85 -4.94
C TRP A 128 7.40 -3.31 -4.67
N ILE A 129 6.53 -4.18 -5.14
CA ILE A 129 6.68 -5.62 -5.26
C ILE A 129 6.55 -5.94 -6.74
N GLU A 130 7.57 -6.59 -7.31
CA GLU A 130 7.61 -6.95 -8.72
C GLU A 130 6.64 -8.11 -9.01
N PRO A 131 6.09 -8.20 -10.24
CA PRO A 131 5.20 -9.30 -10.62
C PRO A 131 5.85 -10.66 -10.41
N GLY A 132 5.08 -11.64 -9.95
CA GLY A 132 5.60 -13.00 -9.75
C GLY A 132 6.54 -13.16 -8.55
N THR A 133 6.64 -12.15 -7.66
CA THR A 133 7.58 -12.16 -6.52
C THR A 133 6.90 -11.95 -5.17
N THR A 134 7.67 -12.12 -4.10
CA THR A 134 7.29 -11.76 -2.74
C THR A 134 8.24 -10.72 -2.18
N ARG A 135 7.74 -9.82 -1.32
CA ARG A 135 8.59 -8.90 -0.56
C ARG A 135 8.11 -8.78 0.88
N THR A 136 9.04 -8.85 1.82
CA THR A 136 8.77 -8.67 3.25
C THR A 136 9.13 -7.26 3.67
N PHE A 137 8.26 -6.68 4.50
CA PHE A 137 8.41 -5.35 5.07
C PHE A 137 8.31 -5.42 6.58
N ASN A 138 8.97 -4.50 7.26
CA ASN A 138 8.85 -4.34 8.70
C ASN A 138 7.87 -3.21 9.01
N LEU A 139 6.64 -3.58 9.36
CA LEU A 139 5.49 -2.68 9.42
C LEU A 139 5.08 -2.37 10.85
N ILE A 140 4.85 -1.08 11.14
CA ILE A 140 4.30 -0.69 12.43
C ILE A 140 2.81 -1.05 12.56
N VAL A 141 2.38 -1.26 13.80
CA VAL A 141 0.95 -1.31 14.13
C VAL A 141 0.37 0.10 14.03
N ASN A 142 -0.69 0.26 13.23
CA ASN A 142 -1.46 1.49 13.16
C ASN A 142 -2.95 1.19 13.34
N ARG A 143 -3.50 1.58 14.49
CA ARG A 143 -4.91 1.34 14.83
C ARG A 143 -5.88 2.33 14.17
N LEU A 144 -5.38 3.43 13.63
CA LEU A 144 -6.21 4.48 13.04
C LEU A 144 -6.33 4.37 11.52
N LYS A 145 -5.32 3.79 10.86
CA LYS A 145 -5.28 3.64 9.41
C LYS A 145 -4.73 2.29 8.99
N LYS A 146 -5.41 1.72 7.98
CA LYS A 146 -5.03 0.50 7.29
C LYS A 146 -3.89 0.78 6.31
N TYR A 147 -3.03 -0.21 6.11
CA TYR A 147 -2.13 -0.24 4.96
C TYR A 147 -2.94 -0.46 3.69
N GLU A 148 -2.65 0.32 2.66
CA GLU A 148 -3.32 0.21 1.37
C GLU A 148 -2.42 -0.53 0.38
N LEU A 149 -3.02 -1.46 -0.36
CA LEU A 149 -2.39 -2.10 -1.50
C LEU A 149 -2.85 -1.42 -2.79
N TRP A 150 -1.86 -1.11 -3.61
CA TRP A 150 -1.99 -0.32 -4.81
C TRP A 150 -1.47 -1.12 -6.00
N ALA A 151 -2.11 -0.97 -7.16
CA ALA A 151 -1.46 -1.28 -8.43
C ALA A 151 -1.47 0.00 -9.26
N TYR A 152 -0.43 0.21 -10.08
CA TYR A 152 -0.34 1.36 -10.99
C TYR A 152 -1.62 1.58 -11.81
N TYR A 153 -2.34 0.49 -12.06
CA TYR A 153 -3.49 0.44 -12.95
C TYR A 153 -4.84 0.54 -12.23
N THR A 154 -5.08 -0.32 -11.23
CA THR A 154 -6.38 -0.43 -10.55
C THR A 154 -6.52 0.55 -9.39
N HIS A 155 -5.51 1.38 -9.16
CA HIS A 155 -5.36 2.22 -7.96
C HIS A 155 -5.40 1.34 -6.70
N ARG A 156 -5.96 1.86 -5.59
CA ARG A 156 -6.16 1.09 -4.38
C ARG A 156 -7.16 -0.02 -4.67
N PHE A 157 -6.76 -1.26 -4.41
CA PHE A 157 -7.62 -2.43 -4.59
C PHE A 157 -7.89 -3.18 -3.29
N ALA A 158 -7.01 -3.06 -2.29
CA ALA A 158 -7.21 -3.69 -1.00
C ALA A 158 -6.58 -2.91 0.15
N SER A 159 -6.90 -3.31 1.37
CA SER A 159 -6.27 -2.79 2.58
C SER A 159 -6.27 -3.80 3.71
N PHE A 160 -5.27 -3.72 4.59
CA PHE A 160 -5.12 -4.58 5.74
C PHE A 160 -4.55 -3.81 6.94
N GLU A 161 -4.71 -4.37 8.13
CA GLU A 161 -4.15 -3.85 9.38
C GLU A 161 -3.08 -4.81 9.89
N VAL A 162 -2.09 -4.28 10.59
CA VAL A 162 -1.10 -5.07 11.33
C VAL A 162 -1.46 -5.04 12.80
N GLN A 163 -1.60 -6.21 13.40
CA GLN A 163 -1.94 -6.36 14.81
C GLN A 163 -0.69 -6.37 15.69
N PRO A 164 -0.79 -6.02 16.99
CA PRO A 164 0.35 -6.09 17.93
C PRO A 164 1.03 -7.46 18.05
N THR A 165 0.35 -8.53 17.65
CA THR A 165 0.89 -9.90 17.61
C THR A 165 1.68 -10.20 16.33
N GLY A 166 1.73 -9.27 15.37
CA GLY A 166 2.43 -9.41 14.08
C GLY A 166 1.63 -10.10 12.98
N VAL A 167 0.37 -10.47 13.24
CA VAL A 167 -0.54 -10.95 12.20
C VAL A 167 -1.28 -9.79 11.54
N ILE A 168 -1.80 -10.03 10.34
CA ILE A 168 -2.61 -9.07 9.59
C ILE A 168 -4.09 -9.40 9.70
N THR A 169 -4.93 -8.38 9.58
CA THR A 169 -6.39 -8.53 9.45
C THR A 169 -6.93 -7.66 8.33
N TYR A 170 -8.03 -8.06 7.70
CA TYR A 170 -8.72 -7.23 6.71
C TYR A 170 -10.23 -7.46 6.72
N ASP A 171 -10.98 -6.48 6.20
CA ASP A 171 -12.45 -6.58 6.14
C ASP A 171 -12.89 -7.64 5.12
N ASN A 172 -14.06 -8.26 5.35
CA ASN A 172 -14.65 -9.26 4.45
C ASN A 172 -14.85 -8.76 3.00
N SER A 173 -14.90 -7.45 2.77
CA SER A 173 -14.95 -6.87 1.41
C SER A 173 -13.71 -7.19 0.56
N HIS A 174 -12.63 -7.69 1.18
CA HIS A 174 -11.39 -8.06 0.50
C HIS A 174 -11.28 -9.56 0.22
N ILE A 175 -12.30 -10.36 0.56
CA ILE A 175 -12.37 -11.78 0.19
C ILE A 175 -12.45 -11.89 -1.34
N GLY A 176 -11.60 -12.75 -1.92
CA GLY A 176 -11.45 -12.84 -3.37
C GLY A 176 -10.60 -11.71 -3.97
N ILE A 177 -9.90 -10.92 -3.14
CA ILE A 177 -8.94 -9.92 -3.60
C ILE A 177 -7.57 -10.20 -2.96
N ILE A 178 -7.57 -10.43 -1.65
CA ILE A 178 -6.40 -10.84 -0.88
C ILE A 178 -6.72 -12.02 0.05
N GLU A 179 -5.68 -12.78 0.39
CA GLU A 179 -5.71 -13.88 1.36
C GLU A 179 -4.66 -13.69 2.47
N GLY A 180 -4.84 -14.42 3.56
CA GLY A 180 -3.87 -14.46 4.67
C GLY A 180 -4.32 -13.75 5.94
N ASN A 181 -5.62 -13.55 6.13
CA ASN A 181 -6.18 -13.06 7.40
C ASN A 181 -5.65 -13.89 8.58
N GLU A 182 -5.28 -13.21 9.67
CA GLU A 182 -4.66 -13.81 10.86
C GLU A 182 -3.30 -14.47 10.62
N THR A 183 -2.60 -14.11 9.53
CA THR A 183 -1.22 -14.55 9.25
C THR A 183 -0.28 -13.34 9.09
N SER A 184 1.03 -13.55 8.93
CA SER A 184 1.99 -12.48 8.60
C SER A 184 2.19 -12.30 7.09
N THR A 185 1.31 -12.85 6.26
CA THR A 185 1.41 -12.78 4.80
C THR A 185 0.11 -12.25 4.20
N VAL A 186 0.21 -11.28 3.31
CA VAL A 186 -0.89 -10.84 2.45
C VAL A 186 -0.63 -11.37 1.05
N LYS A 187 -1.39 -12.37 0.62
CA LYS A 187 -1.33 -12.88 -0.75
C LYS A 187 -2.32 -12.13 -1.62
N VAL A 188 -1.84 -11.51 -2.68
CA VAL A 188 -2.68 -10.88 -3.70
C VAL A 188 -3.15 -11.95 -4.66
N ILE A 189 -4.47 -12.00 -4.91
CA ILE A 189 -5.08 -12.99 -5.79
C ILE A 189 -5.11 -12.44 -7.22
N GLY A 190 -4.57 -13.21 -8.16
CA GLY A 190 -4.70 -12.95 -9.59
C GLY A 190 -5.77 -13.83 -10.21
N TYR A 191 -6.56 -13.26 -11.10
CA TYR A 191 -7.55 -13.98 -11.89
C TYR A 191 -7.07 -14.10 -13.33
N PRO A 192 -7.03 -15.31 -13.90
CA PRO A 192 -6.59 -15.52 -15.26
C PRO A 192 -7.62 -14.92 -16.23
N VAL A 193 -7.21 -13.89 -16.96
CA VAL A 193 -7.99 -13.24 -18.00
C VAL A 193 -7.27 -13.36 -19.33
N THR A 194 -7.93 -13.95 -20.32
CA THR A 194 -7.39 -14.13 -21.65
C THR A 194 -7.78 -12.96 -22.54
N ILE A 195 -6.79 -12.22 -23.03
CA ILE A 195 -6.98 -11.28 -24.13
C ILE A 195 -6.86 -12.08 -25.43
N ASN A 196 -7.93 -12.06 -26.22
CA ASN A 196 -8.00 -12.74 -27.50
C ASN A 196 -7.95 -11.69 -28.63
N ALA A 197 -6.84 -11.71 -29.37
CA ALA A 197 -6.57 -10.85 -30.51
C ALA A 197 -6.53 -11.64 -31.82
N THR A 198 -7.20 -12.80 -31.90
CA THR A 198 -7.16 -13.66 -33.10
C THR A 198 -7.87 -13.05 -34.31
N ASP A 199 -8.73 -12.07 -34.09
CA ASP A 199 -9.55 -11.43 -35.12
C ASP A 199 -8.99 -10.08 -35.59
N VAL A 200 -7.79 -9.68 -35.11
CA VAL A 200 -7.20 -8.38 -35.40
C VAL A 200 -5.75 -8.50 -35.87
N ASP A 201 -5.36 -7.62 -36.80
CA ASP A 201 -4.01 -7.57 -37.38
C ASP A 201 -3.02 -6.69 -36.58
N GLN A 202 -3.48 -6.10 -35.47
CA GLN A 202 -2.68 -5.24 -34.61
C GLN A 202 -2.50 -5.84 -33.21
N LYS A 203 -1.37 -5.53 -32.55
CA LYS A 203 -1.14 -5.92 -31.16
C LYS A 203 -2.12 -5.21 -30.24
N ILE A 204 -2.59 -5.94 -29.24
CA ILE A 204 -3.51 -5.43 -28.22
C ILE A 204 -2.77 -5.26 -26.91
N GLY A 205 -2.76 -4.03 -26.41
CA GLY A 205 -2.12 -3.64 -25.18
C GLY A 205 -3.06 -3.67 -24.00
N LEU A 206 -2.58 -4.14 -22.85
CA LEU A 206 -3.31 -4.12 -21.59
C LEU A 206 -2.58 -3.23 -20.57
N GLY A 207 -3.22 -2.15 -20.14
CA GLY A 207 -2.68 -1.20 -19.16
C GLY A 207 -2.99 0.26 -19.48
N GLU A 208 -2.27 1.21 -18.87
CA GLU A 208 -2.41 2.65 -19.14
C GLU A 208 -1.13 3.17 -19.83
N TYR A 209 -1.27 3.81 -20.99
CA TYR A 209 -0.10 4.23 -21.79
C TYR A 209 0.69 5.41 -21.21
N TRP A 210 0.02 6.36 -20.54
CA TRP A 210 0.63 7.65 -20.18
C TRP A 210 1.78 7.56 -19.17
N TYR A 211 1.95 6.42 -18.51
CA TYR A 211 3.07 6.15 -17.61
C TYR A 211 3.75 4.85 -18.02
N THR A 212 5.05 4.91 -18.33
CA THR A 212 5.87 3.76 -18.78
C THR A 212 5.82 2.55 -17.84
N TYR A 213 5.38 2.75 -16.58
CA TYR A 213 5.28 1.74 -15.54
C TYR A 213 3.86 1.15 -15.34
N SER A 214 2.86 1.61 -16.10
CA SER A 214 1.44 1.21 -15.95
C SER A 214 0.96 0.19 -16.99
N PHE A 215 1.87 -0.31 -17.83
CA PHE A 215 1.56 -1.26 -18.89
C PHE A 215 1.88 -2.70 -18.47
N ILE A 216 0.89 -3.59 -18.52
CA ILE A 216 0.99 -4.98 -18.04
C ILE A 216 1.62 -5.85 -19.13
N GLY A 217 1.19 -5.68 -20.38
CA GLY A 217 1.79 -6.39 -21.50
C GLY A 217 0.98 -6.33 -22.79
N TRP A 218 1.58 -6.90 -23.83
CA TRP A 218 1.01 -6.98 -25.18
C TRP A 218 0.56 -8.40 -25.51
N THR A 219 -0.54 -8.47 -26.25
CA THR A 219 -1.00 -9.66 -26.98
C THR A 219 -0.70 -9.44 -28.46
N GLU A 220 0.01 -10.38 -29.08
CA GLU A 220 0.37 -10.29 -30.49
C GLU A 220 -0.87 -10.44 -31.38
N ALA A 221 -0.87 -9.79 -32.54
CA ALA A 221 -1.92 -9.93 -33.55
C ALA A 221 -2.11 -11.40 -33.94
N GLY A 222 -3.35 -11.83 -34.11
CA GLY A 222 -3.67 -13.22 -34.45
C GLY A 222 -3.47 -14.24 -33.32
N THR A 223 -3.22 -13.79 -32.07
CA THR A 223 -2.93 -14.69 -30.94
C THR A 223 -3.82 -14.43 -29.72
N THR A 224 -3.67 -15.28 -28.70
CA THR A 224 -4.25 -15.08 -27.38
C THR A 224 -3.15 -15.02 -26.33
N ARG A 225 -3.35 -14.21 -25.28
CA ARG A 225 -2.47 -14.18 -24.11
C ARG A 225 -3.29 -14.09 -22.83
N THR A 226 -2.95 -14.92 -21.86
CA THR A 226 -3.57 -14.89 -20.52
C THR A 226 -2.70 -14.06 -19.58
N PHE A 227 -3.36 -13.23 -18.77
CA PHE A 227 -2.76 -12.45 -17.71
C PHE A 227 -3.45 -12.76 -16.39
N ASN A 228 -2.69 -12.86 -15.30
CA ASN A 228 -3.28 -12.94 -13.97
C ASN A 228 -3.48 -11.53 -13.42
N LEU A 229 -4.74 -11.09 -13.42
CA LEU A 229 -5.15 -9.73 -13.13
C LEU A 229 -5.77 -9.60 -11.73
N ILE A 230 -5.44 -8.51 -11.05
CA ILE A 230 -6.05 -8.18 -9.76
C ILE A 230 -7.48 -7.70 -10.01
N VAL A 231 -8.41 -8.04 -9.10
CA VAL A 231 -9.74 -7.42 -9.07
C VAL A 231 -9.60 -5.91 -8.98
N ASN A 232 -10.21 -5.19 -9.91
CA ASN A 232 -10.09 -3.73 -9.91
C ASN A 232 -11.23 -3.08 -9.13
N GLY A 233 -10.88 -2.40 -8.03
CA GLY A 233 -11.86 -1.66 -7.23
C GLY A 233 -12.18 -0.26 -7.78
N GLN A 234 -11.16 0.49 -8.22
CA GLN A 234 -11.31 1.93 -8.51
C GLN A 234 -11.16 2.31 -10.00
N LYS A 235 -10.48 1.48 -10.81
CA LYS A 235 -10.29 1.73 -12.25
C LYS A 235 -10.39 0.46 -13.10
N LYS A 236 -11.23 0.49 -14.14
CA LYS A 236 -11.37 -0.57 -15.16
C LYS A 236 -10.06 -0.79 -15.91
N TYR A 237 -9.74 -2.02 -16.34
CA TYR A 237 -8.73 -2.40 -17.33
C TYR A 237 -8.98 -1.78 -18.70
N GLU A 238 -7.93 -1.36 -19.39
CA GLU A 238 -7.98 -0.61 -20.64
C GLU A 238 -7.24 -1.38 -21.71
N LEU A 239 -7.85 -1.44 -22.89
CA LEU A 239 -7.30 -2.05 -24.08
C LEU A 239 -6.87 -0.97 -25.08
N TRP A 240 -5.66 -1.15 -25.60
CA TRP A 240 -4.97 -0.19 -26.46
C TRP A 240 -4.57 -0.82 -27.79
N ALA A 241 -4.84 -0.10 -28.86
CA ALA A 241 -4.40 -0.41 -30.22
C ALA A 241 -3.25 0.54 -30.55
N TYR A 242 -2.03 -0.02 -30.67
CA TYR A 242 -0.80 0.78 -30.61
C TYR A 242 -0.74 1.67 -29.34
N TYR A 243 0.38 2.33 -29.15
CA TYR A 243 0.65 3.17 -27.98
C TYR A 243 -0.29 4.39 -27.81
N THR A 244 -1.21 4.68 -28.73
CA THR A 244 -1.94 5.98 -28.71
C THR A 244 -3.46 5.88 -28.72
N HIS A 245 -4.05 4.69 -28.89
CA HIS A 245 -5.50 4.56 -29.05
C HIS A 245 -6.12 3.58 -28.06
N ARG A 246 -6.61 4.10 -26.94
CA ARG A 246 -7.53 3.37 -26.06
C ARG A 246 -8.84 3.16 -26.80
N PHE A 247 -9.30 1.92 -26.88
CA PHE A 247 -10.53 1.59 -27.62
C PHE A 247 -11.57 0.83 -26.79
N ALA A 248 -11.17 0.17 -25.70
CA ALA A 248 -12.12 -0.51 -24.82
C ALA A 248 -11.65 -0.57 -23.37
N SER A 249 -12.57 -0.88 -22.47
CA SER A 249 -12.26 -1.16 -21.07
C SER A 249 -13.16 -2.23 -20.45
N PHE A 250 -12.64 -2.94 -19.44
CA PHE A 250 -13.35 -4.00 -18.71
C PHE A 250 -12.95 -4.05 -17.23
N GLU A 251 -13.73 -4.71 -16.41
CA GLU A 251 -13.45 -4.93 -14.99
C GLU A 251 -13.29 -6.43 -14.74
N VAL A 252 -12.43 -6.81 -13.80
CA VAL A 252 -12.25 -8.16 -13.28
C VAL A 252 -12.98 -8.25 -11.95
N GLN A 253 -13.90 -9.20 -11.84
CA GLN A 253 -14.70 -9.42 -10.64
C GLN A 253 -14.01 -10.43 -9.70
N PRO A 254 -14.34 -10.44 -8.38
CA PRO A 254 -13.84 -11.45 -7.42
C PRO A 254 -14.21 -12.92 -7.75
N THR A 255 -15.06 -13.14 -8.76
CA THR A 255 -15.40 -14.47 -9.29
C THR A 255 -14.50 -14.88 -10.46
N GLY A 256 -13.61 -14.00 -10.92
CA GLY A 256 -12.70 -14.24 -12.05
C GLY A 256 -13.29 -13.98 -13.43
N VAL A 257 -14.52 -13.45 -13.50
CA VAL A 257 -15.12 -13.04 -14.76
C VAL A 257 -14.85 -11.57 -15.05
N VAL A 258 -14.88 -11.23 -16.34
CA VAL A 258 -14.76 -9.86 -16.81
C VAL A 258 -16.14 -9.26 -17.05
N THR A 259 -16.29 -7.97 -16.78
CA THR A 259 -17.51 -7.22 -17.08
C THR A 259 -17.18 -5.92 -17.79
N TYR A 260 -17.97 -5.53 -18.77
CA TYR A 260 -17.82 -4.24 -19.46
C TYR A 260 -19.18 -3.65 -19.82
N ASP A 261 -19.22 -2.34 -20.07
CA ASP A 261 -20.47 -1.66 -20.41
C ASP A 261 -20.84 -1.87 -21.89
N ASN A 262 -22.14 -1.69 -22.20
CA ASN A 262 -22.69 -1.92 -23.53
C ASN A 262 -22.09 -1.03 -24.63
N SER A 263 -21.36 0.04 -24.30
CA SER A 263 -20.69 0.88 -25.32
C SER A 263 -19.55 0.14 -26.02
N HIS A 264 -19.15 -1.02 -25.50
CA HIS A 264 -18.07 -1.84 -26.03
C HIS A 264 -18.53 -3.09 -26.80
N ILE A 265 -19.84 -3.34 -26.96
CA ILE A 265 -20.35 -4.63 -27.46
C ILE A 265 -20.00 -4.90 -28.94
N ASP A 266 -19.74 -3.86 -29.73
CA ASP A 266 -19.28 -3.94 -31.13
C ASP A 266 -17.74 -3.92 -31.26
N ILE A 267 -17.03 -3.90 -30.13
CA ILE A 267 -15.58 -3.74 -30.03
C ILE A 267 -14.94 -4.94 -29.33
N ILE A 268 -15.57 -5.44 -28.26
CA ILE A 268 -15.12 -6.60 -27.50
C ILE A 268 -16.27 -7.56 -27.12
N GLU A 269 -15.96 -8.85 -27.09
CA GLU A 269 -16.83 -9.95 -26.66
C GLU A 269 -16.29 -10.62 -25.40
N GLY A 270 -17.17 -11.36 -24.70
CA GLY A 270 -16.80 -12.19 -23.55
C GLY A 270 -17.21 -11.64 -22.18
N ASN A 271 -18.22 -10.76 -22.12
CA ASN A 271 -18.83 -10.33 -20.86
C ASN A 271 -19.26 -11.54 -20.00
N GLU A 272 -19.02 -11.48 -18.70
CA GLU A 272 -19.23 -12.56 -17.73
C GLU A 272 -18.41 -13.84 -17.99
N THR A 273 -17.32 -13.74 -18.76
CA THR A 273 -16.36 -14.84 -18.97
C THR A 273 -14.96 -14.46 -18.50
N SER A 274 -13.98 -15.36 -18.56
CA SER A 274 -12.57 -15.04 -18.30
C SER A 274 -11.80 -14.64 -19.57
N THR A 275 -12.50 -14.30 -20.65
CA THR A 275 -11.90 -13.95 -21.95
C THR A 275 -12.44 -12.61 -22.43
N VAL A 276 -11.56 -11.74 -22.91
CA VAL A 276 -11.93 -10.51 -23.64
C VAL A 276 -11.44 -10.69 -25.07
N LYS A 277 -12.36 -10.93 -26.00
CA LYS A 277 -12.05 -11.05 -27.44
C LYS A 277 -12.23 -9.70 -28.11
N VAL A 278 -11.21 -9.22 -28.81
CA VAL A 278 -11.31 -8.00 -29.63
C VAL A 278 -11.88 -8.36 -30.99
N ILE A 279 -12.87 -7.58 -31.44
CA ILE A 279 -13.56 -7.78 -32.72
C ILE A 279 -12.83 -7.00 -33.82
N GLY A 280 -12.42 -7.68 -34.88
CA GLY A 280 -11.90 -7.05 -36.09
C GLY A 280 -13.01 -6.70 -37.05
N HIS A 281 -12.85 -5.57 -37.75
CA HIS A 281 -13.74 -5.18 -38.85
C HIS A 281 -12.94 -5.13 -40.15
N PRO A 282 -13.38 -5.82 -41.22
CA PRO A 282 -12.73 -5.72 -42.53
C PRO A 282 -12.85 -4.28 -43.08
N VAL A 283 -11.78 -3.81 -43.73
CA VAL A 283 -11.70 -2.49 -44.39
C VAL A 283 -11.85 -2.64 -45.89
#